data_AF-A0A1Z9H664-F1
#
_entry.id   AF-A0A1Z9H664-F1
#
_cell.length_a   1.000
_cell.length_b   1.000
_cell.length_c   1.000
_cell.angle_alpha   90.00
_cell.angle_beta   90.00
_cell.angle_gamma   90.00
#
_symmetry.space_group_name_H-M   'P 1'
#
loop_
_entity.id
_entity.type
_entity.pdbx_description
1 polymer ?
#
loop_
_entity_poly.entity_id
_entity_poly.type
_entity_poly.pdbx_seq_one_letter_code
_entity_poly.pdbx_strand_id
1 'polypeptide(L)'
;MALNLDAMKAKLDKLNGKGDGKKNFWRPEDGESNIRIVSTKDGDPFKEKYFHYGVGGQSFLCPKRNFGDDCPTCNFANKLWNEGTEDSKRQAKEMFAKQRFFSPVLVRGEEDQGIRVWGYGKMAYEKLLTIVLDPDYGDITDPETGNDLKLMYGKLPGASFPRTDIRPRPRKTALCDDAIGG
;
A
#
# COMPACT_ATOMS: atom_id res chain seq x y z
N MET A 1 -30.65 -29.94 19.38
CA MET A 1 -30.46 -28.83 18.41
C MET A 1 -30.01 -29.44 17.09
N ALA A 2 -30.72 -29.15 16.00
CA ALA A 2 -30.39 -29.68 14.68
C ALA A 2 -29.32 -28.84 13.99
N LEU A 3 -28.60 -29.45 13.04
CA LEU A 3 -27.63 -28.79 12.18
C LEU A 3 -28.31 -27.71 11.34
N ASN A 4 -27.80 -26.47 11.37
CA ASN A 4 -28.27 -25.40 10.50
C ASN A 4 -27.61 -25.54 9.11
N LEU A 5 -28.39 -26.03 8.14
CA LEU A 5 -27.91 -26.30 6.78
C LEU A 5 -27.55 -25.02 6.01
N ASP A 6 -28.20 -23.89 6.31
CA ASP A 6 -27.90 -22.61 5.67
C ASP A 6 -26.55 -22.05 6.14
N ALA A 7 -26.24 -22.22 7.42
CA ALA A 7 -24.92 -21.90 7.97
C ALA A 7 -23.81 -22.80 7.39
N MET A 8 -24.12 -24.05 7.04
CA MET A 8 -23.16 -24.96 6.40
C MET A 8 -22.96 -24.64 4.92
N LYS A 9 -24.02 -24.26 4.20
CA LYS A 9 -23.94 -23.75 2.83
C LYS A 9 -23.14 -22.45 2.75
N ALA A 10 -23.39 -21.49 3.65
CA ALA A 10 -22.60 -20.26 3.72
C ALA A 10 -21.11 -20.51 4.01
N LYS A 11 -20.80 -21.52 4.84
CA LYS A 11 -19.41 -21.96 5.06
C LYS A 11 -18.80 -22.59 3.81
N LEU A 12 -19.56 -23.40 3.07
CA LEU A 12 -19.13 -24.04 1.82
C LEU A 12 -18.91 -23.02 0.71
N ASP A 13 -19.81 -22.04 0.57
CA ASP A 13 -19.69 -20.94 -0.40
C ASP A 13 -18.52 -20.03 -0.06
N LYS A 14 -18.25 -19.77 1.23
CA LYS A 14 -17.05 -19.06 1.67
C LYS A 14 -15.76 -19.85 1.43
N LEU A 15 -15.84 -21.18 1.43
CA LEU A 15 -14.70 -22.07 1.13
C LEU A 15 -14.41 -22.14 -0.37
N ASN A 16 -15.47 -22.19 -1.19
CA ASN A 16 -15.42 -22.32 -2.65
C ASN A 16 -15.26 -20.97 -3.35
N GLY A 17 -15.70 -19.89 -2.71
CA GLY A 17 -15.44 -18.53 -3.13
C GLY A 17 -13.95 -18.26 -3.05
N LYS A 18 -13.25 -18.42 -4.17
CA LYS A 18 -11.95 -17.78 -4.39
C LYS A 18 -12.16 -16.29 -4.08
N GLY A 19 -11.76 -15.87 -2.88
CA GLY A 19 -11.90 -14.49 -2.48
C GLY A 19 -11.30 -13.60 -3.57
N ASP A 20 -12.08 -12.62 -4.02
CA ASP A 20 -11.71 -11.64 -5.04
C ASP A 20 -10.57 -10.70 -4.55
N GLY A 21 -9.86 -11.07 -3.48
CA GLY A 21 -8.84 -10.27 -2.80
C GLY A 21 -7.60 -9.94 -3.64
N LYS A 22 -7.46 -10.52 -4.84
CA LYS A 22 -6.46 -10.07 -5.82
C LYS A 22 -6.86 -8.76 -6.53
N LYS A 23 -8.15 -8.41 -6.61
CA LYS A 23 -8.62 -7.20 -7.31
C LYS A 23 -8.45 -5.92 -6.51
N ASN A 24 -8.24 -6.02 -5.19
CA ASN A 24 -8.20 -4.85 -4.33
C ASN A 24 -6.83 -4.17 -4.24
N PHE A 25 -5.77 -4.73 -4.83
CA PHE A 25 -4.44 -4.09 -4.81
C PHE A 25 -4.11 -3.51 -6.18
N TRP A 26 -3.73 -2.23 -6.19
CA TRP A 26 -3.29 -1.53 -7.39
C TRP A 26 -1.78 -1.24 -7.33
N ARG A 27 -1.16 -1.25 -8.49
CA ARG A 27 0.24 -0.83 -8.69
C ARG A 27 0.29 0.07 -9.92
N PRO A 28 1.09 1.13 -9.90
CA PRO A 28 1.27 1.96 -11.09
C PRO A 28 1.96 1.17 -12.20
N GLU A 29 1.48 1.37 -13.42
CA GLU A 29 2.12 0.88 -14.64
C GLU A 29 3.21 1.86 -15.10
N ASP A 30 4.08 1.43 -16.02
CA ASP A 30 5.11 2.31 -16.58
C ASP A 30 4.44 3.48 -17.33
N GLY A 31 4.85 4.71 -17.01
CA GLY A 31 4.26 5.93 -17.53
C GLY A 31 3.47 6.73 -16.49
N GLU A 32 2.36 7.30 -16.94
CA GLU A 32 1.53 8.23 -16.17
C GLU A 32 0.26 7.54 -15.67
N SER A 33 -0.05 7.72 -14.39
CA SER A 33 -1.34 7.35 -13.80
C SER A 33 -1.91 8.53 -13.04
N ASN A 34 -3.22 8.75 -13.14
CA ASN A 34 -3.91 9.75 -12.34
C ASN A 34 -4.70 9.03 -11.25
N ILE A 35 -4.43 9.34 -10.00
CA ILE A 35 -5.08 8.71 -8.86
C ILE A 35 -5.64 9.75 -7.91
N ARG A 36 -6.53 9.30 -7.06
CA ARG A 36 -7.18 10.08 -6.03
C ARG A 36 -7.07 9.33 -4.72
N ILE A 37 -6.35 9.88 -3.74
CA ILE A 37 -6.27 9.27 -2.41
C ILE A 37 -7.60 9.52 -1.70
N VAL A 38 -8.14 8.46 -1.10
CA VAL A 38 -9.42 8.53 -0.38
C VAL A 38 -9.13 8.52 1.11
N SER A 39 -9.87 9.33 1.88
CA SER A 39 -9.73 9.30 3.34
C SER A 39 -10.23 7.97 3.92
N THR A 40 -9.72 7.60 5.08
CA THR A 40 -10.23 6.46 5.86
C THR A 40 -11.02 6.97 7.06
N LYS A 41 -11.79 6.09 7.72
CA LYS A 41 -12.70 6.49 8.81
C LYS A 41 -11.98 7.18 9.99
N ASP A 42 -10.72 6.86 10.20
CA ASP A 42 -9.86 7.44 11.23
C ASP A 42 -9.08 8.68 10.74
N GLY A 43 -9.37 9.18 9.53
CA GLY A 43 -8.79 10.41 8.97
C GLY A 43 -7.36 10.26 8.44
N ASP A 44 -6.70 9.11 8.65
CA ASP A 44 -5.33 8.85 8.18
C ASP A 44 -5.34 7.94 6.95
N PRO A 45 -5.22 8.47 5.72
CA PRO A 45 -5.21 7.63 4.53
C PRO A 45 -3.90 6.82 4.36
N PHE A 46 -2.90 6.99 5.22
CA PHE A 46 -1.55 6.43 5.02
C PHE A 46 -1.21 5.33 6.04
N LYS A 47 -1.68 4.11 5.79
CA LYS A 47 -1.46 2.98 6.72
C LYS A 47 -0.05 2.43 6.64
N GLU A 48 0.63 2.39 7.77
CA GLU A 48 1.99 1.83 7.89
C GLU A 48 1.96 0.36 8.33
N LYS A 49 2.77 -0.48 7.68
CA LYS A 49 3.02 -1.88 8.06
C LYS A 49 4.47 -2.30 7.79
N TYR A 50 4.93 -3.28 8.55
CA TYR A 50 6.28 -3.85 8.41
C TYR A 50 6.24 -5.30 7.93
N PHE A 51 7.08 -5.65 6.96
CA PHE A 51 7.11 -6.98 6.37
C PHE A 51 8.53 -7.55 6.32
N HIS A 52 8.65 -8.84 6.61
CA HIS A 52 9.82 -9.63 6.22
C HIS A 52 9.62 -10.12 4.78
N TYR A 53 10.69 -10.10 3.98
CA TYR A 53 10.67 -10.50 2.58
C TYR A 53 11.75 -11.56 2.33
N GLY A 54 11.42 -12.59 1.56
CA GLY A 54 12.39 -13.60 1.10
C GLY A 54 12.87 -14.58 2.18
N VAL A 55 12.28 -14.55 3.38
CA VAL A 55 12.63 -15.46 4.47
C VAL A 55 12.01 -16.82 4.17
N GLY A 56 12.86 -17.82 3.86
CA GLY A 56 12.40 -19.13 3.40
C GLY A 56 11.60 -19.06 2.09
N GLY A 57 11.84 -18.05 1.25
CA GLY A 57 11.06 -17.80 0.02
C GLY A 57 9.68 -17.20 0.25
N GLN A 58 9.33 -16.84 1.49
CA GLN A 58 8.03 -16.27 1.85
C GLN A 58 8.15 -14.80 2.28
N SER A 59 7.01 -14.11 2.25
CA SER A 59 6.88 -12.75 2.78
C SER A 59 5.71 -12.69 3.76
N PHE A 60 5.91 -12.07 4.91
CA PHE A 60 4.91 -12.02 5.99
C PHE A 60 5.06 -10.77 6.86
N LEU A 61 4.00 -10.43 7.59
CA LEU A 61 4.00 -9.29 8.52
C LEU A 61 4.96 -9.54 9.68
N CYS A 62 5.77 -8.55 10.04
CA CYS A 62 6.62 -8.61 11.22
C CYS A 62 5.78 -8.52 12.50
N PRO A 63 5.69 -9.55 13.36
CA PRO A 63 4.87 -9.48 14.57
C PRO A 63 5.35 -8.38 15.52
N LYS A 64 6.66 -8.30 15.72
CA LYS A 64 7.30 -7.29 16.60
C LYS A 64 7.00 -5.85 16.21
N ARG A 65 7.13 -5.52 14.93
CA ARG A 65 6.99 -4.13 14.45
C ARG A 65 5.53 -3.71 14.26
N ASN A 66 4.61 -4.65 14.04
CA ASN A 66 3.20 -4.32 13.82
C ASN A 66 2.33 -4.48 15.07
N PHE A 67 2.67 -5.42 15.96
CA PHE A 67 1.83 -5.82 17.09
C PHE A 67 2.57 -5.80 18.44
N GLY A 68 3.89 -5.58 18.45
CA GLY A 68 4.69 -5.60 19.68
C GLY A 68 5.07 -7.00 20.17
N ASP A 69 4.71 -8.04 19.43
CA ASP A 69 4.95 -9.44 19.79
C ASP A 69 6.41 -9.89 19.56
N ASP A 70 6.75 -11.08 20.04
CA ASP A 70 8.05 -11.67 19.70
C ASP A 70 8.14 -12.04 18.21
N CYS A 71 9.31 -11.81 17.60
CA CYS A 71 9.55 -12.13 16.20
C CYS A 71 10.87 -12.90 16.04
N PRO A 72 10.80 -14.23 15.81
CA PRO A 72 11.99 -15.07 15.64
C PRO A 72 12.92 -14.58 14.52
N THR A 73 12.35 -14.07 13.42
CA THR A 73 13.12 -13.53 12.30
C THR A 73 13.88 -12.28 12.68
N CYS A 74 13.26 -11.34 13.41
CA CYS A 74 13.99 -10.19 13.94
C CYS A 74 15.09 -10.61 14.92
N ASN A 75 14.80 -11.57 15.80
CA ASN A 75 15.77 -12.04 16.79
C ASN A 75 16.99 -12.68 16.12
N PHE A 76 16.77 -13.50 15.10
CA PHE A 76 17.85 -14.11 14.32
C PHE A 76 18.62 -13.07 13.50
N ALA A 77 17.94 -12.14 12.82
CA ALA A 77 18.60 -11.06 12.09
C ALA A 77 19.48 -10.19 13.00
N ASN A 78 19.03 -9.91 14.24
CA ASN A 78 19.85 -9.18 15.22
C ASN A 78 21.06 -10.00 15.69
N LYS A 79 20.95 -11.32 15.86
CA LYS A 79 22.10 -12.19 16.17
C LYS A 79 23.14 -12.13 15.06
N LEU A 80 22.72 -12.33 13.81
CA LEU A 80 23.59 -12.20 12.64
C LEU A 80 24.24 -10.81 12.56
N TRP A 81 23.48 -9.75 12.81
CA TRP A 81 24.03 -8.40 12.81
C TRP A 81 25.15 -8.22 13.85
N ASN A 82 24.97 -8.81 15.04
CA ASN A 82 25.92 -8.73 16.15
C ASN A 82 27.15 -9.62 16.00
N GLU A 83 27.12 -10.63 15.11
CA GLU A 83 28.32 -11.42 14.74
C GLU A 83 29.39 -10.56 14.06
N GLY A 84 29.00 -9.45 13.44
CA GLY A 84 29.90 -8.38 13.02
C GLY A 84 30.70 -8.66 11.74
N THR A 85 30.62 -9.86 11.17
CA THR A 85 31.24 -10.20 9.88
C THR A 85 30.48 -9.56 8.71
N GLU A 86 31.15 -9.31 7.59
CA GLU A 86 30.48 -8.68 6.44
C GLU A 86 29.38 -9.56 5.84
N ASP A 87 29.58 -10.88 5.82
CA ASP A 87 28.56 -11.81 5.33
C ASP A 87 27.34 -11.90 6.28
N SER A 88 27.57 -11.97 7.60
CA SER A 88 26.47 -11.99 8.58
C SER A 88 25.65 -10.69 8.55
N LYS A 89 26.30 -9.53 8.43
CA LYS A 89 25.61 -8.23 8.25
C LYS A 89 24.80 -8.20 6.96
N ARG A 90 25.32 -8.76 5.85
CA ARG A 90 24.59 -8.83 4.59
C ARG A 90 23.33 -9.68 4.73
N GLN A 91 23.45 -10.88 5.30
CA GLN A 91 22.31 -11.77 5.56
C GLN A 91 21.29 -11.12 6.51
N ALA A 92 21.75 -10.46 7.58
CA ALA A 92 20.88 -9.73 8.50
C ALA A 92 20.06 -8.64 7.79
N LYS A 93 20.69 -7.85 6.90
CA LYS A 93 20.02 -6.80 6.10
C LYS A 93 18.91 -7.36 5.22
N GLU A 94 19.11 -8.53 4.63
CA GLU A 94 18.11 -9.19 3.80
C GLU A 94 16.89 -9.65 4.63
N MET A 95 17.12 -10.04 5.89
CA MET A 95 16.07 -10.53 6.79
C MET A 95 15.32 -9.44 7.55
N PHE A 96 15.88 -8.24 7.72
CA PHE A 96 15.20 -7.18 8.47
C PHE A 96 13.85 -6.78 7.86
N ALA A 97 12.91 -6.47 8.74
CA ALA A 97 11.58 -6.03 8.33
C ALA A 97 11.69 -4.69 7.59
N LYS A 98 11.00 -4.59 6.44
CA LYS A 98 10.92 -3.38 5.63
C LYS A 98 9.57 -2.71 5.85
N GLN A 99 9.61 -1.40 6.07
CA GLN A 99 8.44 -0.56 6.21
C GLN A 99 7.76 -0.38 4.84
N ARG A 100 6.43 -0.45 4.84
CA ARG A 100 5.56 -0.25 3.68
C ARG A 100 4.35 0.57 4.09
N PHE A 101 3.87 1.34 3.14
CA PHE A 101 2.73 2.22 3.33
C PHE A 101 1.64 1.85 2.34
N PHE A 102 0.39 2.04 2.76
CA PHE A 102 -0.78 1.67 1.99
C PHE A 102 -1.82 2.77 2.06
N SER A 103 -2.35 3.15 0.90
CA SER A 103 -3.47 4.09 0.81
C SER A 103 -4.58 3.53 -0.07
N PRO A 104 -5.85 3.76 0.30
CA PRO A 104 -6.94 3.57 -0.62
C PRO A 104 -6.89 4.65 -1.70
N VAL A 105 -7.01 4.22 -2.95
CA VAL A 105 -6.93 5.07 -4.13
C VAL A 105 -8.08 4.75 -5.08
N LEU A 106 -8.69 5.80 -5.62
CA LEU A 106 -9.47 5.71 -6.84
C LEU A 106 -8.53 6.02 -8.01
N VAL A 107 -8.59 5.24 -9.09
CA VAL A 107 -7.74 5.44 -10.27
C VAL A 107 -8.60 6.02 -11.38
N ARG A 108 -8.21 7.19 -11.89
CA ARG A 108 -8.97 7.90 -12.91
C ARG A 108 -8.91 7.14 -14.24
N GLY A 109 -10.06 6.92 -14.86
CA GLY A 109 -10.24 6.05 -16.03
C GLY A 109 -10.44 4.56 -15.69
N GLU A 110 -10.45 4.20 -14.41
CA GLU A 110 -10.76 2.85 -13.90
C GLU A 110 -11.75 2.95 -12.72
N GLU A 111 -12.64 3.93 -12.74
CA GLU A 111 -13.62 4.17 -11.67
C GLU A 111 -14.56 2.98 -11.44
N ASP A 112 -14.86 2.21 -12.50
CA ASP A 112 -15.67 1.00 -12.48
C ASP A 112 -15.08 -0.13 -11.61
N GLN A 113 -13.76 -0.12 -11.43
CA GLN A 113 -13.06 -1.06 -10.54
C GLN A 113 -13.13 -0.63 -9.06
N GLY A 114 -13.68 0.55 -8.78
CA GLY A 114 -13.82 1.11 -7.45
C GLY A 114 -12.49 1.45 -6.78
N ILE A 115 -12.54 1.57 -5.46
CA ILE A 115 -11.39 1.92 -4.63
C ILE A 115 -10.47 0.70 -4.47
N ARG A 116 -9.19 0.88 -4.83
CA ARG A 116 -8.13 -0.12 -4.68
C ARG A 116 -7.08 0.35 -3.67
N VAL A 117 -6.19 -0.53 -3.23
CA VAL A 117 -5.14 -0.26 -2.26
C VAL A 117 -3.82 -0.15 -2.99
N TRP A 118 -3.19 1.00 -2.90
CA TRP A 118 -1.85 1.24 -3.41
C TRP A 118 -0.81 1.01 -2.32
N GLY A 119 0.10 0.06 -2.53
CA GLY A 119 1.24 -0.18 -1.65
C GLY A 119 2.52 0.48 -2.19
N TYR A 120 3.20 1.27 -1.35
CA TYR A 120 4.39 2.05 -1.76
C TYR A 120 5.46 2.12 -0.66
N GLY A 121 6.64 2.62 -1.06
CA GLY A 121 7.81 2.76 -0.20
C GLY A 121 7.93 4.15 0.45
N LYS A 122 8.92 4.29 1.33
CA LYS A 122 9.16 5.50 2.13
C LYS A 122 9.26 6.79 1.31
N MET A 123 9.92 6.77 0.15
CA MET A 123 10.08 7.97 -0.67
C MET A 123 8.75 8.50 -1.23
N ALA A 124 7.82 7.61 -1.58
CA ALA A 124 6.48 8.02 -2.00
C ALA A 124 5.68 8.56 -0.81
N TYR A 125 5.81 7.92 0.36
CA TYR A 125 5.17 8.39 1.59
C TYR A 125 5.62 9.80 1.99
N GLU A 126 6.94 10.05 2.00
CA GLU A 126 7.50 11.38 2.32
C GLU A 126 6.95 12.46 1.39
N LYS A 127 6.88 12.18 0.07
CA LYS A 127 6.28 13.11 -0.90
C LYS A 127 4.80 13.37 -0.63
N LEU A 128 4.03 12.33 -0.33
CA LEU A 128 2.60 12.46 -0.04
C LEU A 128 2.37 13.31 1.21
N LEU A 129 3.16 13.11 2.26
CA LEU A 129 3.11 13.96 3.45
C LEU A 129 3.42 15.41 3.12
N THR A 130 4.45 15.69 2.33
CA THR A 130 4.76 17.06 1.89
C THR A 130 3.59 17.70 1.15
N ILE A 131 2.89 16.95 0.29
CA ILE A 131 1.72 17.45 -0.45
C ILE A 131 0.55 17.77 0.49
N VAL A 132 0.26 16.89 1.46
CA VAL A 132 -0.86 17.09 2.40
C VAL A 132 -0.58 18.22 3.39
N LEU A 133 0.68 18.41 3.77
CA LEU A 133 1.10 19.48 4.68
C LEU A 133 1.27 20.84 3.98
N ASP A 134 1.15 20.88 2.65
CA ASP A 134 1.24 22.11 1.88
C ASP A 134 -0.10 22.88 1.97
N PRO A 135 -0.09 24.12 2.52
CA PRO A 135 -1.29 24.91 2.73
C PRO A 135 -2.01 25.28 1.43
N ASP A 136 -1.35 25.24 0.27
CA ASP A 136 -1.95 25.57 -1.01
C ASP A 136 -2.95 24.49 -1.49
N TYR A 137 -2.79 23.24 -1.05
CA TYR A 137 -3.64 22.12 -1.47
C TYR A 137 -4.71 21.76 -0.43
N GLY A 138 -4.39 21.86 0.87
CA GLY A 138 -5.33 21.51 1.94
C GLY A 138 -5.68 20.02 1.96
N ASP A 139 -6.97 19.69 2.21
CA ASP A 139 -7.43 18.30 2.21
C ASP A 139 -7.53 17.73 0.79
N ILE A 140 -6.44 17.10 0.34
CA ILE A 140 -6.39 16.41 -0.95
C ILE A 140 -7.31 15.19 -1.01
N THR A 141 -8.01 14.78 0.05
CA THR A 141 -8.90 13.62 0.08
C THR A 141 -10.38 13.99 0.07
N ASP A 142 -10.70 15.28 0.17
CA ASP A 142 -12.08 15.80 0.27
C ASP A 142 -12.98 15.35 -0.90
N PRO A 143 -14.12 14.67 -0.67
CA PRO A 143 -14.91 14.09 -1.75
C PRO A 143 -15.42 15.07 -2.82
N GLU A 144 -15.51 16.37 -2.52
CA GLU A 144 -16.05 17.37 -3.45
C GLU A 144 -14.94 18.27 -4.05
N THR A 145 -13.90 18.55 -3.28
CA THR A 145 -12.96 19.67 -3.55
C THR A 145 -11.49 19.34 -3.34
N GLY A 146 -11.07 18.07 -3.26
CA GLY A 146 -9.63 17.78 -3.17
C GLY A 146 -8.94 17.69 -4.53
N ASN A 147 -7.65 17.32 -4.52
CA ASN A 147 -6.79 17.20 -5.68
C ASN A 147 -6.51 15.75 -6.14
N ASP A 148 -6.63 15.49 -7.44
CA ASP A 148 -6.03 14.29 -8.04
C ASP A 148 -4.50 14.39 -8.01
N LEU A 149 -3.82 13.25 -7.96
CA LEU A 149 -2.38 13.11 -7.98
C LEU A 149 -1.95 12.50 -9.31
N LYS A 150 -1.04 13.18 -10.00
CA LYS A 150 -0.29 12.62 -11.12
C LYS A 150 0.86 11.78 -10.58
N LEU A 151 0.80 10.48 -10.85
CA LEU A 151 1.91 9.56 -10.67
C LEU A 151 2.67 9.39 -11.97
N MET A 152 3.99 9.57 -11.92
CA MET A 152 4.90 9.11 -12.96
C MET A 152 5.69 7.94 -12.40
N TYR A 153 5.47 6.74 -12.92
CA TYR A 153 6.21 5.55 -12.55
C TYR A 153 7.06 5.11 -13.73
N GLY A 154 8.33 4.84 -13.48
CA GLY A 154 9.17 4.24 -14.51
C GLY A 154 10.64 4.25 -14.18
N LYS A 155 11.42 3.65 -15.07
CA LYS A 155 12.87 3.51 -14.93
C LYS A 155 13.58 4.64 -15.67
N LEU A 156 14.22 5.54 -14.94
CA LEU A 156 15.07 6.56 -15.54
C LEU A 156 16.28 5.91 -16.25
N PRO A 157 16.78 6.48 -17.36
CA PRO A 157 17.98 6.00 -18.02
C PRO A 157 19.15 5.88 -17.02
N GLY A 158 19.76 4.70 -16.93
CA GLY A 158 20.87 4.43 -16.01
C GLY A 158 20.48 4.08 -14.57
N ALA A 159 19.20 4.16 -14.17
CA ALA A 159 18.76 3.73 -12.84
C ALA A 159 18.66 2.20 -12.74
N SER A 160 18.99 1.63 -11.58
CA SER A 160 18.82 0.18 -11.34
C SER A 160 17.38 -0.22 -11.00
N PHE A 161 16.58 0.73 -10.49
CA PHE A 161 15.22 0.50 -10.00
C PHE A 161 14.26 1.58 -10.53
N PRO A 162 12.96 1.25 -10.70
CA PRO A 162 11.95 2.23 -11.07
C PRO A 162 11.76 3.25 -9.94
N ARG A 163 11.39 4.48 -10.32
CA ARG A 163 11.12 5.59 -9.42
C ARG A 163 9.67 6.04 -9.60
N THR A 164 9.05 6.44 -8.49
CA THR A 164 7.75 7.10 -8.49
C THR A 164 7.92 8.60 -8.24
N ASP A 165 7.48 9.43 -9.17
CA ASP A 165 7.24 10.85 -8.96
C ASP A 165 5.75 11.10 -8.74
N ILE A 166 5.43 11.97 -7.80
CA ILE A 166 4.04 12.26 -7.39
C ILE A 166 3.91 13.77 -7.38
N ARG A 167 2.90 14.30 -8.06
CA ARG A 167 2.59 15.72 -8.07
C ARG A 167 1.08 15.92 -7.98
N PRO A 168 0.60 16.85 -7.14
CA PRO A 168 -0.80 17.20 -7.15
C PRO A 168 -1.18 17.89 -8.47
N ARG A 169 -2.37 17.60 -8.97
CA ARG A 169 -2.99 18.38 -10.04
C ARG A 169 -3.54 19.67 -9.40
N PRO A 170 -3.34 20.84 -10.02
CA PRO A 170 -3.78 22.11 -9.43
C PRO A 170 -5.31 22.26 -9.40
N ARG A 171 -6.02 21.57 -10.31
CA ARG A 171 -7.48 21.59 -10.36
C ARG A 171 -8.05 20.69 -9.26
N LYS A 172 -8.97 21.25 -8.48
CA LYS A 172 -9.82 20.51 -7.54
C LYS A 172 -10.90 19.76 -8.29
N THR A 173 -11.14 18.50 -7.92
CA THR A 173 -12.09 17.60 -8.59
C THR A 173 -12.91 16.84 -7.56
N ALA A 174 -14.18 16.60 -7.89
CA ALA A 174 -15.02 15.70 -7.12
C ALA A 174 -14.50 14.25 -7.25
N LEU A 175 -14.70 13.46 -6.20
CA LEU A 175 -14.33 12.05 -6.17
C LEU A 175 -15.17 11.26 -7.18
N CYS A 176 -16.48 11.51 -7.19
CA CYS A 176 -17.44 10.99 -8.16
C CYS A 176 -18.13 12.18 -8.84
N ASP A 177 -18.21 12.13 -10.17
CA ASP A 177 -18.98 13.06 -11.01
C ASP A 177 -19.65 12.22 -12.09
N ASP A 178 -20.94 12.45 -12.36
CA ASP A 178 -21.70 11.76 -13.42
C ASP A 178 -21.05 11.94 -14.80
N ALA A 179 -20.29 13.03 -15.00
CA ALA A 179 -19.50 13.26 -16.22
C ALA A 179 -18.18 12.47 -16.29
N ILE A 180 -17.73 11.88 -15.17
CA ILE A 180 -16.44 11.18 -15.02
C ILE A 180 -16.63 9.70 -14.62
N GLY A 181 -17.83 9.28 -14.24
CA GLY A 181 -18.14 7.87 -14.00
C GLY A 181 -19.55 7.63 -13.48
N GLY A 182 -20.47 7.31 -14.40
CA GLY A 182 -21.79 6.71 -14.16
C GLY A 182 -22.13 5.74 -15.29
#